data_AF-A0A851MSE0-F1
#
_entry.id   AF-A0A851MSE0-F1
#
_cell.length_a   1.000
_cell.length_b   1.000
_cell.length_c   1.000
_cell.angle_alpha   90.00
_cell.angle_beta   90.00
_cell.angle_gamma   90.00
#
_symmetry.space_group_name_H-M   'P 1'
#
loop_
_entity.id
_entity.type
_entity.pdbx_description
1 polymer ?
#
loop_
_entity_poly.entity_id
_entity_poly.type
_entity_poly.pdbx_seq_one_letter_code
_entity_poly.pdbx_strand_id
1 'polypeptide(L)'
;LVLVACGPFTPSDGVAFDPLSDLLGVVARDQPDVCVLFGPFLDAKNEQVESCQLLGSFSDVFQLCLRTIIEGTRSSGCHLVLVPSLRDVALDFVYPQPPIPFLDLPKEDREVIPELWDPPFPKIP
;
A
#
# COMPACT_ATOMS: atom_id res chain seq x y z
N LEU A 1 -9.52 -16.53 7.04
CA LEU A 1 -8.15 -16.49 6.50
C LEU A 1 -7.64 -15.06 6.54
N VAL A 2 -6.41 -14.86 7.03
CA VAL A 2 -5.72 -13.57 6.94
C VAL A 2 -4.57 -13.72 5.93
N LEU A 3 -4.54 -12.87 4.92
CA LEU A 3 -3.44 -12.77 3.97
C LEU A 3 -2.53 -11.61 4.37
N VAL A 4 -1.23 -11.83 4.32
CA VAL A 4 -0.22 -10.80 4.60
C VAL A 4 0.80 -10.78 3.48
N ALA A 5 1.09 -9.59 2.96
CA ALA A 5 2.16 -9.39 1.99
C ALA A 5 2.90 -8.07 2.27
N CYS A 6 4.15 -7.99 1.82
CA CYS A 6 4.99 -6.82 1.98
C CYS A 6 5.64 -6.50 0.63
N GLY A 7 5.72 -5.22 0.29
CA GLY A 7 6.34 -4.76 -0.93
C GLY A 7 7.84 -5.12 -1.02
N PRO A 8 8.47 -4.89 -2.18
CA PRO A 8 7.95 -4.09 -3.30
C PRO A 8 6.91 -4.82 -4.14
N PHE A 9 5.91 -4.09 -4.61
CA PHE A 9 4.85 -4.63 -5.49
C PHE A 9 5.14 -4.41 -6.98
N THR A 10 6.34 -3.94 -7.30
CA THR A 10 6.89 -3.80 -8.65
C THR A 10 8.23 -4.55 -8.72
N PRO A 11 8.66 -5.00 -9.91
CA PRO A 11 10.02 -5.47 -10.15
C PRO A 11 11.07 -4.40 -9.82
N SER A 12 12.34 -4.82 -9.73
CA SER A 12 13.45 -3.89 -9.46
C SER A 12 13.83 -3.00 -10.64
N ASP A 13 13.58 -3.47 -11.87
CA ASP A 13 13.96 -2.84 -13.14
C ASP A 13 12.81 -2.05 -13.80
N GLY A 14 11.66 -1.94 -13.13
CA GLY A 14 10.52 -1.20 -13.64
C GLY A 14 9.41 -0.95 -12.64
N VAL A 15 8.36 -0.29 -13.12
CA VAL A 15 7.11 -0.02 -12.38
C VAL A 15 5.92 -0.78 -12.94
N ALA A 16 6.18 -1.85 -13.69
CA ALA A 16 5.13 -2.79 -14.07
C ALA A 16 4.60 -3.46 -12.79
N PHE A 17 3.30 -3.39 -12.56
CA PHE A 17 2.66 -3.94 -11.37
C PHE A 17 2.38 -5.45 -11.52
N ASP A 18 3.31 -6.22 -12.09
CA ASP A 18 3.12 -7.65 -12.33
C ASP A 18 3.04 -8.44 -11.00
N PRO A 19 3.95 -8.24 -10.01
CA PRO A 19 3.83 -8.90 -8.70
C PRO A 19 2.54 -8.53 -7.97
N LEU A 20 2.10 -7.27 -8.12
CA LEU A 20 0.82 -6.82 -7.60
C LEU A 20 -0.35 -7.57 -8.26
N SER A 21 -0.31 -7.72 -9.58
CA SER A 21 -1.36 -8.41 -10.34
C SER A 21 -1.47 -9.88 -9.93
N ASP A 22 -0.34 -10.56 -9.74
CA ASP A 22 -0.29 -11.94 -9.24
C ASP A 22 -0.89 -12.04 -7.82
N LEU A 23 -0.53 -11.11 -6.93
CA LEU A 23 -1.08 -11.03 -5.58
C LEU A 23 -2.61 -10.83 -5.59
N LEU A 24 -3.11 -9.94 -6.45
CA LEU A 24 -4.55 -9.72 -6.60
C LEU A 24 -5.26 -10.98 -7.14
N GLY A 25 -4.60 -11.74 -8.01
CA GLY A 25 -5.09 -13.06 -8.44
C GLY A 25 -5.23 -14.05 -7.28
N VAL A 26 -4.28 -14.04 -6.33
CA VAL A 26 -4.37 -14.84 -5.10
C VAL A 26 -5.52 -14.37 -4.21
N VAL A 27 -5.68 -13.06 -4.00
CA VAL A 27 -6.78 -12.51 -3.20
C VAL A 27 -8.15 -12.85 -3.81
N ALA A 28 -8.28 -12.73 -5.14
CA ALA A 28 -9.52 -13.06 -5.84
C ALA A 28 -9.87 -14.55 -5.77
N ARG A 29 -8.85 -15.43 -5.83
CA ARG A 29 -9.03 -16.89 -5.75
C ARG A 29 -9.37 -17.35 -4.33
N ASP A 30 -8.62 -16.86 -3.35
CA ASP A 30 -8.66 -17.39 -1.99
C ASP A 30 -9.63 -16.63 -1.07
N GLN A 31 -10.11 -15.45 -1.50
CA GLN A 31 -11.08 -14.59 -0.80
C GLN A 31 -10.83 -14.50 0.72
N PRO A 32 -9.67 -13.99 1.16
CA PRO A 32 -9.37 -13.86 2.57
C PRO A 32 -10.33 -12.89 3.27
N ASP A 33 -10.61 -13.11 4.57
CA ASP A 33 -11.43 -12.19 5.36
C ASP A 33 -10.73 -10.84 5.56
N VAL A 34 -9.40 -10.87 5.68
CA VAL A 34 -8.53 -9.70 5.89
C VAL A 34 -7.26 -9.83 5.04
N CYS A 35 -6.84 -8.75 4.41
CA CYS A 35 -5.60 -8.63 3.64
C CYS A 35 -4.79 -7.46 4.19
N VAL A 36 -3.61 -7.75 4.76
CA VAL A 36 -2.71 -6.74 5.31
C VAL A 36 -1.53 -6.58 4.36
N LEU A 37 -1.42 -5.40 3.74
CA LEU A 37 -0.36 -5.06 2.79
C LEU A 37 0.56 -4.01 3.39
N PHE A 38 1.82 -4.37 3.52
CA PHE A 38 2.89 -3.47 3.97
C PHE A 38 3.60 -2.87 2.77
N GLY A 39 3.94 -1.58 2.84
CA GLY A 39 4.79 -0.93 1.85
C GLY A 39 6.20 -1.53 1.77
N PRO A 40 7.03 -1.10 0.82
CA PRO A 40 6.77 0.05 -0.04
C PRO A 40 5.82 -0.28 -1.20
N PHE A 41 4.82 0.57 -1.38
CA PHE A 41 3.91 0.60 -2.54
C PHE A 41 4.55 1.30 -3.74
N LEU A 42 5.37 2.32 -3.48
CA LEU A 42 6.33 2.87 -4.45
C LEU A 42 7.70 2.98 -3.77
N ASP A 43 8.58 2.06 -4.11
CA ASP A 43 9.85 1.88 -3.42
C ASP A 43 10.87 2.96 -3.79
N ALA A 44 11.29 3.72 -2.79
CA ALA A 44 12.35 4.73 -2.91
C ALA A 44 13.68 4.16 -3.43
N LYS A 45 13.90 2.83 -3.34
CA LYS A 45 15.08 2.14 -3.86
C LYS A 45 14.85 1.43 -5.20
N ASN A 46 13.70 1.64 -5.84
CA ASN A 46 13.50 1.17 -7.21
C ASN A 46 14.40 1.98 -8.16
N GLU A 47 15.02 1.34 -9.15
CA GLU A 47 15.99 1.97 -10.05
C GLU A 47 15.40 3.19 -10.77
N GLN A 48 14.14 3.11 -11.23
CA GLN A 48 13.46 4.20 -11.92
C GLN A 48 13.05 5.34 -10.99
N VAL A 49 12.85 5.04 -9.69
CA VAL A 49 12.57 6.05 -8.66
C VAL A 49 13.85 6.81 -8.31
N GLU A 50 14.95 6.09 -8.02
CA GLU A 50 16.24 6.71 -7.68
C GLU A 50 16.82 7.55 -8.83
N SER A 51 16.61 7.10 -10.08
CA SER A 51 17.06 7.82 -11.28
C SER A 51 16.07 8.87 -11.80
N CYS A 52 14.92 9.06 -11.15
CA CYS A 52 13.85 9.99 -11.56
C CYS A 52 13.38 9.77 -13.01
N GLN A 53 13.27 8.52 -13.44
CA GLN A 53 12.91 8.12 -14.82
C GLN A 53 11.43 7.77 -14.98
N LEU A 54 10.61 7.97 -13.95
CA LEU A 54 9.18 7.73 -14.02
C LEU A 54 8.46 8.73 -14.93
N LEU A 55 7.46 8.25 -15.66
CA LEU A 55 6.64 9.06 -16.57
C LEU A 55 5.66 10.01 -15.85
N GLY A 56 5.45 9.84 -14.54
CA GLY A 56 4.55 10.64 -13.71
C GLY A 56 5.17 11.01 -12.36
N SER A 57 4.48 11.83 -11.57
CA SER A 57 4.98 12.17 -10.24
C SER A 57 4.95 10.94 -9.32
N PHE A 58 5.82 10.91 -8.30
CA PHE A 58 5.82 9.85 -7.29
C PHE A 58 4.45 9.70 -6.62
N SER A 59 3.77 10.81 -6.36
CA SER A 59 2.41 10.81 -5.81
C SER A 59 1.43 10.13 -6.76
N ASP A 60 1.48 10.42 -8.07
CA ASP A 60 0.54 9.84 -9.04
C ASP A 60 0.74 8.33 -9.18
N VAL A 61 1.99 7.87 -9.26
CA VAL A 61 2.32 6.44 -9.38
C VAL A 61 1.96 5.69 -8.10
N PHE A 62 2.22 6.28 -6.93
CA PHE A 62 1.79 5.73 -5.65
C PHE A 62 0.27 5.61 -5.55
N GLN A 63 -0.47 6.66 -5.91
CA GLN A 63 -1.94 6.64 -5.93
C GLN A 63 -2.48 5.61 -6.94
N LEU A 64 -1.83 5.44 -8.09
CA LEU A 64 -2.20 4.40 -9.07
C LEU A 64 -2.02 2.99 -8.49
N CYS A 65 -0.93 2.73 -7.77
CA CYS A 65 -0.69 1.45 -7.08
C CYS A 65 -1.84 1.16 -6.10
N LEU A 66 -2.17 2.13 -5.25
CA LEU A 66 -3.22 1.95 -4.25
C LEU A 66 -4.62 1.78 -4.86
N ARG A 67 -4.96 2.54 -5.92
CA ARG A 67 -6.22 2.35 -6.65
C ARG A 67 -6.32 0.96 -7.26
N THR A 68 -5.23 0.44 -7.81
CA THR A 68 -5.16 -0.92 -8.35
C THR A 68 -5.42 -1.96 -7.27
N ILE A 69 -4.83 -1.79 -6.07
CA ILE A 69 -5.07 -2.68 -4.93
C ILE A 69 -6.55 -2.65 -4.52
N ILE A 70 -7.13 -1.47 -4.31
CA ILE A 70 -8.51 -1.33 -3.84
C ILE A 70 -9.49 -1.92 -4.84
N GLU A 71 -9.35 -1.58 -6.13
CA GLU A 71 -10.26 -2.10 -7.16
C GLU A 71 -10.08 -3.61 -7.34
N GLY A 72 -8.84 -4.10 -7.31
CA GLY A 72 -8.54 -5.53 -7.43
C GLY A 72 -9.03 -6.38 -6.26
N THR A 73 -9.22 -5.77 -5.08
CA THR A 73 -9.72 -6.46 -3.87
C THR A 73 -11.22 -6.26 -3.65
N ARG A 74 -11.87 -5.28 -4.29
CA ARG A 74 -13.30 -4.96 -4.10
C ARG A 74 -14.24 -6.15 -4.23
N SER A 75 -14.02 -7.03 -5.22
CA SER A 75 -14.89 -8.18 -5.49
C SER A 75 -14.72 -9.34 -4.49
N SER A 76 -13.64 -9.34 -3.70
CA SER A 76 -13.34 -10.41 -2.75
C SER A 76 -14.09 -10.29 -1.42
N GLY A 77 -14.69 -9.13 -1.11
CA GLY A 77 -15.29 -8.85 0.20
C GLY A 77 -14.28 -8.80 1.36
N CYS A 78 -12.98 -8.77 1.03
CA CYS A 78 -11.87 -8.76 1.98
C CYS A 78 -11.72 -7.39 2.66
N HIS A 79 -11.44 -7.38 3.97
CA HIS A 79 -11.02 -6.16 4.66
C HIS A 79 -9.55 -5.86 4.36
N LEU A 80 -9.31 -4.75 3.68
CA LEU A 80 -7.99 -4.32 3.26
C LEU A 80 -7.34 -3.36 4.29
N VAL A 81 -6.19 -3.76 4.83
CA VAL A 81 -5.36 -2.92 5.70
C VAL A 81 -4.07 -2.56 4.99
N LEU A 82 -3.81 -1.27 4.84
CA LEU A 82 -2.59 -0.76 4.21
C LEU A 82 -1.67 -0.17 5.29
N VAL A 83 -0.42 -0.62 5.32
CA VAL A 83 0.58 -0.18 6.29
C VAL A 83 1.73 0.53 5.56
N PRO A 84 2.01 1.81 5.88
CA PRO A 84 3.09 2.55 5.23
C PRO A 84 4.47 1.98 5.57
N SER A 85 5.45 2.27 4.72
CA SER A 85 6.86 1.95 4.92
C SER A 85 7.72 3.21 4.81
N LEU A 86 8.85 3.25 5.52
CA LEU A 86 9.83 4.36 5.41
C LEU A 86 10.46 4.44 4.00
N ARG A 87 10.24 3.41 3.18
CA ARG A 87 10.65 3.35 1.78
C ARG A 87 9.56 3.77 0.80
N ASP A 88 8.38 4.16 1.26
CA ASP A 88 7.36 4.77 0.40
C ASP A 88 7.80 6.19 0.04
N VAL A 89 8.30 6.38 -1.18
CA VAL A 89 8.87 7.66 -1.63
C VAL A 89 7.86 8.82 -1.61
N ALA A 90 6.57 8.51 -1.65
CA ALA A 90 5.48 9.49 -1.64
C ALA A 90 4.95 9.83 -0.22
N LEU A 91 5.49 9.21 0.84
CA LEU A 91 5.06 9.40 2.22
C LEU A 91 6.17 9.99 3.10
N ASP A 92 5.80 10.39 4.32
CA ASP A 92 6.76 10.81 5.34
C ASP A 92 7.73 9.68 5.67
N PHE A 93 9.04 9.96 5.67
CA PHE A 93 10.10 8.95 5.86
C PHE A 93 10.61 8.87 7.31
N VAL A 94 9.84 9.38 8.27
CA VAL A 94 10.21 9.40 9.70
C VAL A 94 9.27 8.49 10.47
N TYR A 95 9.85 7.61 11.30
CA TYR A 95 9.06 6.79 12.21
C TYR A 95 8.75 7.55 13.52
N PRO A 96 7.54 7.40 14.08
CA PRO A 96 6.37 6.69 13.52
C PRO A 96 5.72 7.44 12.36
N GLN A 97 5.28 6.70 11.34
CA GLN A 97 4.62 7.26 10.15
C GLN A 97 3.11 7.42 10.37
N PRO A 98 2.47 8.49 9.86
CA PRO A 98 1.02 8.64 9.89
C PRO A 98 0.32 7.63 8.94
N PRO A 99 -1.00 7.41 9.09
CA PRO A 99 -1.78 6.64 8.13
C PRO A 99 -1.67 7.23 6.71
N ILE A 100 -1.80 6.37 5.70
CA ILE A 100 -1.68 6.76 4.30
C ILE A 100 -2.80 7.75 3.93
N PRO A 101 -2.48 8.97 3.46
CA PRO A 101 -3.48 9.96 3.08
C PRO A 101 -4.16 9.53 1.77
N PHE A 102 -5.43 9.14 1.87
CA PHE A 102 -6.24 8.76 0.71
C PHE A 102 -7.24 9.87 0.39
N LEU A 103 -6.97 10.63 -0.68
CA LEU A 103 -7.79 11.79 -1.07
C LEU A 103 -9.14 11.39 -1.71
N ASP A 104 -9.23 10.22 -2.36
CA ASP A 104 -10.36 9.88 -3.25
C ASP A 104 -11.09 8.55 -2.90
N LEU A 105 -11.05 8.08 -1.65
CA LEU A 105 -11.87 6.91 -1.28
C LEU A 105 -13.37 7.27 -1.18
N PRO A 106 -14.27 6.53 -1.87
CA PRO A 106 -15.68 6.49 -1.53
C PRO A 106 -15.85 6.24 -0.02
N LYS A 107 -16.88 6.83 0.59
CA LYS A 107 -17.08 6.74 2.05
C LYS A 107 -17.18 5.30 2.56
N GLU A 108 -17.65 4.38 1.72
CA GLU A 108 -17.79 2.94 2.01
C GLU A 108 -16.44 2.25 2.24
N ASP A 109 -15.38 2.71 1.57
CA ASP A 109 -14.03 2.13 1.66
C ASP A 109 -13.23 2.72 2.85
N ARG A 110 -13.74 3.78 3.49
CA ARG A 110 -13.05 4.46 4.62
C ARG A 110 -13.18 3.73 5.96
N GLU A 111 -14.20 2.90 6.14
CA GLU A 111 -14.36 2.09 7.35
C GLU A 111 -13.44 0.85 7.37
N VAL A 112 -12.79 0.55 6.24
CA VAL A 112 -12.04 -0.71 6.02
C VAL A 112 -10.58 -0.62 6.49
N ILE A 113 -10.06 0.56 6.80
CA ILE A 113 -8.70 0.77 7.29
C ILE A 113 -8.77 1.13 8.76
N PRO A 114 -8.65 0.17 9.70
CA PRO A 114 -8.46 0.52 11.10
C PRO A 114 -7.20 1.36 11.19
N GLU A 115 -7.30 2.51 11.86
CA GLU A 115 -6.16 3.29 12.34
C GLU A 115 -5.36 2.41 13.32
N LEU A 116 -4.60 1.45 12.79
CA LEU A 116 -3.76 0.57 13.58
C LEU A 116 -2.48 1.34 13.90
N TRP A 117 -2.64 2.35 14.76
CA TRP A 117 -1.54 3.05 15.39
C TRP A 117 -1.12 2.32 16.67
N ASP A 118 0.19 2.28 16.86
CA ASP A 118 0.95 1.81 18.03
C ASP A 118 0.35 2.26 19.39
N PRO A 119 0.65 1.60 20.52
CA PRO A 119 0.10 2.00 21.81
C PRO A 119 0.54 3.44 22.11
N PRO A 120 -0.29 4.24 22.80
CA PRO A 120 0.11 5.58 23.21
C PRO A 120 1.42 5.45 24.00
N PHE A 121 2.52 6.01 23.48
CA PHE A 121 3.71 6.21 24.27
C PHE A 121 3.25 6.88 25.57
N PRO A 122 3.52 6.29 26.75
CA PRO A 122 3.17 6.92 27.99
C PRO A 122 3.90 8.27 28.00
N LYS A 123 3.13 9.35 28.14
CA LYS A 123 3.70 10.68 28.37
C LYS A 123 4.60 10.54 29.59
N ILE A 124 5.91 10.60 29.37
CA ILE A 124 6.90 10.59 30.45
C ILE A 124 6.65 11.89 31.25
N PRO A 125 6.53 11.81 32.59
CA PRO A 125 6.21 12.95 33.44
C PRO A 125 7.27 14.06 33.38
#